data_AF-A0A239IJ98-F1
#
_entry.id   AF-A0A239IJ98-F1
#
_cell.length_a   1.000
_cell.length_b   1.000
_cell.length_c   1.000
_cell.angle_alpha   90.00
_cell.angle_beta   90.00
_cell.angle_gamma   90.00
#
_symmetry.space_group_name_H-M   'P 1'
#
loop_
_entity.id
_entity.type
_entity.pdbx_description
1 polymer ?
#
loop_
_entity_poly.entity_id
_entity_poly.type
_entity_poly.pdbx_seq_one_letter_code
_entity_poly.pdbx_strand_id
1 'polypeptide(L)' 'FDTIEDVQEFATRWLWTYNHERPNMAIGGITPKQKLALVA' A
#
# COMPACT_ATOMS: atom_id res chain seq x y z
N PHE A 1 -20.32 2.18 0.04
CA PHE A 1 -20.03 0.94 -0.68
C PHE A 1 -21.32 0.17 -0.68
N ASP A 2 -21.78 -0.22 -1.85
CA ASP A 2 -23.10 -0.80 -2.03
C ASP A 2 -23.00 -2.31 -2.27
N THR A 3 -21.82 -2.78 -2.69
CA THR A 3 -21.49 -4.19 -2.90
C THR A 3 -20.15 -4.58 -2.24
N ILE A 4 -19.90 -5.89 -2.12
CA ILE A 4 -18.61 -6.42 -1.65
C ILE A 4 -17.53 -6.12 -2.70
N GLU A 5 -17.91 -6.20 -3.97
CA GLU A 5 -17.05 -5.88 -5.12
C GLU A 5 -16.51 -4.45 -5.02
N ASP A 6 -17.34 -3.46 -4.65
CA ASP A 6 -16.90 -2.07 -4.48
C ASP A 6 -15.82 -1.94 -3.39
N VAL A 7 -15.99 -2.67 -2.28
CA VAL A 7 -15.04 -2.65 -1.16
C VAL A 7 -13.74 -3.34 -1.56
N GLN A 8 -13.82 -4.45 -2.30
CA GLN A 8 -12.65 -5.17 -2.79
C GLN A 8 -11.84 -4.33 -3.77
N GLU A 9 -12.49 -3.65 -4.71
CA GLU A 9 -11.82 -2.77 -5.65
C GLU A 9 -11.13 -1.60 -4.94
N PHE A 10 -11.83 -0.98 -3.99
CA PHE A 10 -11.23 0.08 -3.18
C PHE A 10 -10.02 -0.42 -2.38
N ALA A 11 -10.15 -1.56 -1.69
CA ALA A 11 -9.07 -2.15 -0.92
C ALA A 11 -7.85 -2.50 -1.80
N THR A 12 -8.10 -2.99 -3.02
CA THR A 12 -7.05 -3.32 -3.99
C THR A 12 -6.27 -2.07 -4.40
N ARG A 13 -6.97 -0.99 -4.76
CA ARG A 13 -6.34 0.29 -5.10
C ARG A 13 -5.60 0.89 -3.91
N TRP A 14 -6.21 0.85 -2.73
CA TRP A 14 -5.61 1.35 -1.50
C TRP A 14 -4.30 0.61 -1.16
N LEU A 15 -4.29 -0.73 -1.27
CA LEU A 15 -3.11 -1.55 -1.00
C LEU A 15 -1.97 -1.21 -1.98
N TRP A 16 -2.30 -0.96 -3.25
CA TRP A 16 -1.31 -0.53 -4.24
C TRP A 16 -0.69 0.82 -3.84
N THR A 17 -1.50 1.84 -3.56
CA THR A 17 -1.04 3.18 -3.14
C THR A 17 -0.23 3.10 -1.86
N TYR A 18 -0.65 2.33 -0.86
CA TYR A 18 0.10 2.15 0.38
C TYR A 18 1.49 1.57 0.12
N ASN A 19 1.59 0.55 -0.74
CA ASN A 19 2.86 -0.12 -1.02
C ASN A 19 3.79 0.68 -1.93
N HIS A 20 3.27 1.52 -2.82
CA HIS A 20 4.04 2.15 -3.90
C HIS A 20 4.22 3.65 -3.76
N GLU A 21 3.27 4.37 -3.18
CA GLU A 21 3.26 5.84 -3.21
C GLU A 21 3.40 6.45 -1.81
N ARG A 22 2.85 5.79 -0.78
CA ARG A 22 2.79 6.38 0.56
C ARG A 22 4.09 6.17 1.35
N PRO A 23 4.84 7.23 1.68
CA PRO A 23 5.98 7.13 2.59
C PRO A 23 5.51 6.75 4.00
N ASN A 24 6.21 5.82 4.66
CA ASN A 24 5.88 5.42 6.03
C ASN A 24 7.02 5.79 6.99
N MET A 25 6.74 6.73 7.90
CA MET A 25 7.72 7.25 8.85
C MET A 25 8.24 6.20 9.84
N ALA A 26 7.43 5.20 10.19
CA ALA A 26 7.87 4.10 11.06
C ALA A 26 8.96 3.23 10.40
N ILE A 27 9.14 3.34 9.09
CA ILE A 27 10.19 2.64 8.33
C ILE A 27 11.17 3.59 7.65
N GLY A 28 11.36 4.81 8.19
CA GLY A 28 12.35 5.75 7.68
C GLY A 28 11.88 6.60 6.51
N GLY A 29 10.56 6.74 6.32
CA GLY A 29 10.01 7.62 5.29
C GLY A 29 10.12 7.06 3.87
N ILE A 30 10.36 5.76 3.72
CA ILE A 30 10.31 5.05 2.43
C ILE A 30 8.98 4.30 2.29
N THR A 31 8.68 3.84 1.08
CA THR A 31 7.50 3.01 0.84
C THR A 31 7.74 1.56 1.28
N PRO A 32 6.69 0.80 1.65
CA PRO A 32 6.83 -0.60 2.02
C PRO A 32 7.54 -1.44 0.95
N LYS A 33 7.29 -1.19 -0.34
CA LYS A 33 7.95 -1.89 -1.44
C LYS A 33 9.45 -1.58 -1.52
N GLN A 34 9.84 -0.32 -1.29
CA GLN A 34 11.25 0.05 -1.22
C GLN A 34 11.94 -0.67 -0.06
N LYS A 35 11.31 -0.73 1.12
CA LYS A 35 11.85 -1.49 2.26
C LYS A 35 12.02 -2.98 1.91
N LEU A 36 11.03 -3.59 1.26
CA LEU A 36 11.11 -4.99 0.85
C LEU A 36 12.30 -5.24 -0.08
N ALA A 37 12.55 -4.33 -1.04
CA ALA A 37 13.68 -4.44 -1.96
C ALA A 37 15.05 -4.28 -1.29
N LEU A 38 15.13 -3.62 -0.13
CA LEU A 38 16.37 -3.50 0.66
C LEU A 38 16.65 -4.71 1.55
N VAL A 39 15.64 -5.53 1.84
CA VAL A 39 15.73 -6.70 2.73
C VAL A 39 15.92 -8.00 1.93
N ALA A 40 15.59 -8.01 0.64
CA ALA A 40 15.82 -9.11 -0.29
C ALA A 40 17.29 -9.20 -0.72
#